data_AF-A0AB35UJ66-F1
#
_entry.id   AF-A0AB35UJ66-F1
#
_cell.length_a   1.000
_cell.length_b   1.000
_cell.length_c   1.000
_cell.angle_alpha   90.00
_cell.angle_beta   90.00
_cell.angle_gamma   90.00
#
_symmetry.space_group_name_H-M   'P 1'
#
loop_
_entity.id
_entity.type
_entity.pdbx_description
1 polymer ?
#
loop_
_entity_poly.entity_id
_entity_poly.type
_entity_poly.pdbx_seq_one_letter_code
_entity_poly.pdbx_strand_id
1 'polypeptide(L)'
;EAIERKAAYEGVEVIKVDPAYTSLIGKLKYVRDKGMSVHQAASYVIARKGIGYKEKILREYRVFVKEKQTQAEQWAAVGKKIGKASIKECQLTAILALFR
;
A
#
# COMPACT_ATOMS: atom_id res chain seq x y z
N GLU A 1 -3.15 -9.64 -21.53
CA GLU A 1 -3.59 -10.67 -22.49
C GLU A 1 -3.13 -12.10 -22.18
N ALA A 2 -1.83 -12.42 -22.12
CA ALA A 2 -1.38 -13.80 -21.90
C ALA A 2 -1.89 -14.42 -20.58
N ILE A 3 -1.87 -13.64 -19.49
CA ILE A 3 -2.40 -14.06 -18.18
C ILE A 3 -3.92 -14.27 -18.23
N GLU A 4 -4.66 -13.37 -18.88
CA GLU A 4 -6.12 -13.46 -19.01
C GLU A 4 -6.52 -14.68 -19.86
N ARG A 5 -5.83 -14.94 -20.97
CA ARG A 5 -6.08 -16.12 -21.80
C ARG A 5 -5.82 -17.41 -21.05
N LYS A 6 -4.70 -17.49 -20.31
CA LYS A 6 -4.37 -18.68 -19.53
C LYS A 6 -5.35 -18.88 -18.37
N ALA A 7 -5.72 -17.82 -17.67
CA ALA A 7 -6.70 -17.91 -16.59
C ALA A 7 -8.07 -18.37 -17.11
N ALA A 8 -8.52 -17.87 -18.26
CA ALA A 8 -9.75 -18.35 -18.89
C ALA A 8 -9.67 -19.84 -19.27
N TYR A 9 -8.52 -20.32 -19.77
CA TYR A 9 -8.31 -21.74 -20.07
C TYR A 9 -8.38 -22.63 -18.82
N GLU A 10 -7.81 -22.16 -17.71
CA GLU A 10 -7.77 -22.88 -16.42
C GLU A 10 -9.05 -22.68 -15.58
N GLY A 11 -10.03 -21.92 -16.06
CA GLY A 11 -11.26 -21.60 -15.31
C GLY A 11 -11.06 -20.68 -14.11
N VAL A 12 -9.99 -19.86 -14.11
CA VAL A 12 -9.64 -18.93 -13.03
C VAL A 12 -10.10 -17.51 -13.39
N GLU A 13 -10.81 -16.87 -12.47
CA GLU A 13 -11.24 -15.48 -12.62
C GLU A 13 -10.08 -14.49 -12.44
N VAL A 14 -9.98 -13.48 -13.31
CA VAL A 14 -8.98 -12.41 -13.24
C VAL A 14 -9.65 -11.07 -12.94
N ILE A 15 -9.39 -10.55 -11.75
CA ILE A 15 -9.87 -9.23 -11.33
C ILE A 15 -8.78 -8.19 -11.61
N LYS A 16 -9.10 -7.20 -12.45
CA LYS A 16 -8.21 -6.06 -12.71
C LYS A 16 -8.36 -5.02 -11.62
N VAL A 17 -7.24 -4.63 -11.01
CA VAL A 17 -7.18 -3.72 -9.88
C VAL A 17 -6.26 -2.56 -10.20
N ASP A 18 -6.65 -1.34 -9.81
CA ASP A 18 -5.80 -0.16 -9.93
C ASP A 18 -4.50 -0.31 -9.08
N PRO A 19 -3.32 -0.31 -9.72
CA PRO A 19 -2.04 -0.54 -9.03
C PRO A 19 -1.55 0.68 -8.24
N ALA A 20 -2.25 1.83 -8.26
CA ALA A 20 -1.77 3.06 -7.65
C ALA A 20 -1.41 2.88 -6.17
N TYR A 21 -0.22 3.38 -5.82
CA TYR A 21 0.35 3.43 -4.46
C TYR A 21 0.53 2.08 -3.75
N THR A 22 0.41 0.94 -4.45
CA THR A 22 0.49 -0.41 -3.85
C THR A 22 1.81 -0.68 -3.14
N SER A 23 2.95 -0.30 -3.74
CA SER A 23 4.27 -0.44 -3.13
C SER A 23 4.47 0.47 -1.91
N LEU A 24 3.98 1.71 -1.96
CA LEU A 24 4.04 2.66 -0.85
C LEU A 24 3.21 2.15 0.34
N ILE A 25 1.97 1.75 0.10
CA ILE A 25 1.07 1.21 1.13
C ILE A 25 1.68 -0.06 1.74
N GLY A 26 2.17 -0.96 0.89
CA GLY A 26 2.82 -2.20 1.32
C GLY A 26 4.02 -1.95 2.22
N LYS A 27 4.90 -1.04 1.79
CA LYS A 27 6.08 -0.63 2.53
C LYS A 27 5.76 -0.06 3.91
N LEU A 28 4.76 0.82 3.99
CA LEU A 28 4.41 1.51 5.23
C LEU A 28 3.65 0.61 6.21
N LYS A 29 2.76 -0.25 5.71
CA LYS A 29 1.86 -1.03 6.57
C LYS A 29 2.34 -2.44 6.85
N TYR A 30 2.86 -3.15 5.85
CA TYR A 30 2.97 -4.61 5.90
C TYR A 30 4.41 -5.13 5.98
N VAL A 31 5.40 -4.37 5.51
CA VAL A 31 6.80 -4.81 5.59
C VAL A 31 7.24 -4.99 7.04
N ARG A 32 6.87 -4.07 7.94
CA ARG A 32 7.22 -4.18 9.36
C ARG A 32 6.30 -5.12 10.13
N ASP A 33 5.00 -4.92 9.99
CA ASP A 33 3.97 -5.68 10.72
C ASP A 33 4.03 -7.18 10.42
N LYS A 34 4.27 -7.53 9.15
CA LYS A 34 4.24 -8.92 8.67
C LYS A 34 5.59 -9.49 8.28
N GLY A 35 6.68 -8.72 8.39
CA GLY A 35 8.02 -9.16 8.00
C GLY A 35 8.17 -9.49 6.50
N MET A 36 7.32 -8.94 5.64
CA MET A 36 7.30 -9.22 4.20
C MET A 36 8.31 -8.35 3.43
N SER A 37 8.79 -8.83 2.27
CA SER A 37 9.51 -7.97 1.33
C SER A 37 8.59 -6.88 0.74
N VAL A 38 9.17 -5.80 0.20
CA VAL A 38 8.36 -4.72 -0.41
C VAL A 38 7.50 -5.24 -1.56
N HIS A 39 8.01 -6.19 -2.35
CA HIS A 39 7.27 -6.78 -3.46
C HIS A 39 6.12 -7.67 -2.95
N GLN A 40 6.37 -8.51 -1.95
CA GLN A 40 5.33 -9.32 -1.31
C GLN A 40 4.24 -8.44 -0.69
N ALA A 41 4.64 -7.38 0.01
CA ALA A 41 3.72 -6.42 0.60
C ALA A 41 2.88 -5.69 -0.46
N ALA A 42 3.47 -5.34 -1.62
CA ALA A 42 2.74 -4.74 -2.73
C ALA A 42 1.71 -5.71 -3.32
N SER A 43 2.10 -6.96 -3.56
CA SER A 43 1.18 -8.02 -4.02
C SER A 43 0.04 -8.25 -3.03
N TYR A 44 0.34 -8.22 -1.73
CA TYR A 44 -0.65 -8.34 -0.67
C TYR A 44 -1.68 -7.19 -0.72
N VAL A 45 -1.23 -5.95 -0.96
CA VAL A 45 -2.14 -4.80 -1.13
C VAL A 45 -3.02 -4.96 -2.38
N ILE A 46 -2.47 -5.47 -3.49
CA ILE A 46 -3.24 -5.72 -4.71
C ILE A 46 -4.35 -6.73 -4.45
N ALA A 47 -4.03 -7.84 -3.77
CA ALA A 47 -5.03 -8.84 -3.39
C ALA A 47 -6.14 -8.24 -2.51
N ARG A 48 -5.76 -7.42 -1.51
CA ARG A 48 -6.72 -6.73 -0.63
C ARG A 48 -7.62 -5.75 -1.39
N LYS A 49 -7.06 -4.98 -2.32
CA LYS A 49 -7.86 -4.11 -3.20
C LYS A 49 -8.83 -4.92 -4.07
N GLY A 50 -8.40 -6.10 -4.55
CA GLY A 50 -9.25 -7.00 -5.35
C GLY A 50 -10.50 -7.48 -4.61
N ILE A 51 -10.41 -7.69 -3.30
CA ILE A 51 -11.57 -8.03 -2.45
C ILE A 51 -12.36 -6.79 -1.96
N GLY A 52 -12.05 -5.60 -2.46
CA GLY A 52 -12.74 -4.35 -2.09
C GLY A 52 -12.26 -3.69 -0.79
N TYR A 53 -11.14 -4.12 -0.21
CA TYR A 53 -10.61 -3.52 1.02
C TYR A 53 -10.00 -2.14 0.78
N LYS A 54 -10.44 -1.14 1.56
CA LYS A 54 -9.95 0.24 1.49
C LYS A 54 -8.87 0.50 2.55
N GLU A 55 -7.65 0.71 2.09
CA GLU A 55 -6.48 0.94 2.94
C GLU A 55 -6.49 2.36 3.53
N LYS A 56 -6.66 2.43 4.86
CA LYS A 56 -6.55 3.68 5.63
C LYS A 56 -5.10 4.04 5.92
N ILE A 57 -4.86 5.35 6.00
CA ILE A 57 -3.56 5.92 6.40
C ILE A 57 -3.33 5.74 7.90
N LEU A 58 -2.10 5.37 8.26
CA LEU A 58 -1.64 5.23 9.64
C LEU A 58 -1.66 6.59 10.34
N ARG A 59 -1.94 6.58 11.65
CA ARG A 59 -2.11 7.80 12.46
C ARG A 59 -0.91 8.76 12.32
N GLU A 60 0.28 8.19 12.28
CA GLU A 60 1.58 8.86 12.20
C GLU A 60 1.76 9.68 10.91
N TYR A 61 1.11 9.25 9.82
CA TYR A 61 1.18 9.91 8.53
C TYR A 61 -0.02 10.81 8.25
N ARG A 62 -1.00 10.89 9.16
CA ARG A 62 -2.16 11.79 9.03
C ARG A 62 -1.75 13.26 9.03
N VAL A 63 -0.63 13.62 9.65
CA VAL A 63 -0.05 14.97 9.59
C VAL A 63 0.22 15.43 8.15
N PHE A 64 0.37 14.52 7.20
CA PHE A 64 0.59 14.85 5.79
C PHE A 64 -0.70 14.94 4.98
N VAL A 65 -1.86 14.66 5.59
CA VAL A 65 -3.15 14.51 4.91
C VAL A 65 -4.10 15.62 5.36
N LYS A 66 -4.81 16.24 4.41
CA LYS A 66 -5.87 17.22 4.72
C LYS A 66 -7.21 16.53 4.92
N GLU A 67 -8.11 17.14 5.71
CA GLU A 67 -9.39 16.53 6.10
C GLU A 67 -10.37 16.26 4.95
N LYS A 68 -10.36 17.09 3.89
CA LYS A 68 -11.27 16.96 2.73
C LYS A 68 -10.54 16.45 1.48
N GLN A 69 -10.03 15.22 1.49
CA GLN A 69 -9.32 14.61 0.36
C GLN A 69 -9.77 13.18 0.07
N THR A 70 -9.77 12.82 -1.21
CA THR A 70 -10.00 11.45 -1.70
C THR A 70 -8.83 10.53 -1.33
N GLN A 71 -9.07 9.23 -1.17
CA GLN A 71 -8.03 8.27 -0.74
C GLN A 71 -6.77 8.32 -1.61
N ALA A 72 -6.91 8.51 -2.93
CA ALA A 72 -5.78 8.63 -3.85
C ALA A 72 -4.92 9.87 -3.59
N GLU A 73 -5.54 11.03 -3.32
CA GLU A 73 -4.85 12.27 -2.99
C GLU A 73 -4.11 12.17 -1.65
N GLN A 74 -4.71 11.48 -0.68
CA GLN A 74 -4.07 11.26 0.62
C GLN A 74 -2.79 10.42 0.45
N TRP A 75 -2.85 9.32 -0.31
CA TRP A 75 -1.66 8.51 -0.61
C TRP A 75 -0.64 9.25 -1.48
N ALA A 76 -1.09 10.15 -2.36
CA ALA A 76 -0.21 11.02 -3.13
C ALA A 76 0.58 11.99 -2.23
N ALA A 77 -0.09 12.59 -1.24
CA ALA A 77 0.53 13.50 -0.29
C ALA A 77 1.62 12.79 0.55
N VAL A 78 1.30 11.60 1.05
CA VAL A 78 2.26 10.75 1.77
C VAL A 78 3.42 10.34 0.86
N GLY A 79 3.13 9.94 -0.38
CA GLY A 79 4.14 9.53 -1.36
C GLY A 79 5.13 10.64 -1.71
N LYS A 80 4.67 11.89 -1.83
CA LYS A 80 5.55 13.05 -2.07
C LYS A 80 6.59 13.25 -0.98
N LYS A 81 6.26 12.93 0.27
CA LYS A 81 7.16 13.12 1.42
C LYS A 81 8.02 11.89 1.71
N ILE A 82 7.46 10.69 1.60
CA ILE A 82 8.07 9.44 2.09
C ILE A 82 8.59 8.55 0.94
N GLY A 83 8.22 8.83 -0.31
CA GLY A 83 8.52 7.97 -1.46
C GLY A 83 10.01 7.67 -1.66
N LYS A 84 10.91 8.56 -1.24
CA LYS A 84 12.37 8.40 -1.34
C LYS A 84 13.04 7.83 -0.07
N ALA A 85 12.34 7.82 1.06
CA ALA A 85 12.92 7.38 2.33
C ALA A 85 13.24 5.89 2.28
N SER A 86 14.25 5.43 3.03
CA SER A 86 14.52 4.00 3.15
C SER A 86 13.44 3.28 3.96
N ILE A 87 13.36 1.95 3.85
CA ILE A 87 12.42 1.15 4.66
C ILE A 87 12.68 1.38 6.16
N LYS A 88 13.95 1.43 6.57
CA LYS A 88 14.37 1.63 7.96
C LYS A 88 13.91 3.00 8.50
N GLU A 89 14.02 4.06 7.69
CA GLU A 89 13.58 5.41 8.08
C GLU A 89 12.06 5.49 8.27
N CYS A 90 11.29 4.87 7.36
CA CYS A 90 9.83 4.83 7.46
C CYS A 90 9.40 4.10 8.75
N GLN A 91 10.08 3.00 9.06
CA GLN A 91 9.80 2.15 10.23
C GLN A 91 10.19 2.81 11.55
N LEU A 92 11.35 3.47 11.61
CA LEU A 92 11.82 4.13 12.83
C LEU A 92 10.91 5.30 13.22
N THR A 93 10.47 6.09 12.24
CA THR A 93 9.53 7.19 12.45
C THR A 93 8.21 6.71 13.04
N ALA A 94 7.76 5.52 12.61
CA ALA A 94 6.56 4.90 13.15
C ALA A 94 6.71 4.48 14.62
N ILE A 95 7.85 3.86 14.97
CA ILE A 95 8.17 3.53 16.36
C ILE A 95 8.14 4.75 17.25
N LEU A 96 8.84 5.82 16.85
CA LEU A 96 8.97 7.03 17.64
C LEU A 96 7.61 7.74 17.82
N ALA A 97 6.70 7.62 16.86
CA ALA A 97 5.35 8.17 16.96
C ALA A 97 4.40 7.35 17.85
N LEU A 98 4.71 6.09 18.17
CA LEU A 98 3.96 5.28 19.14
C LEU A 98 4.32 5.58 20.59
N PHE A 99 5.51 6.13 20.83
CA PHE A 99 6.00 6.54 22.17
C PHE A 99 5.73 8.02 22.49
N ARG A 100 4.91 8.69 21.70
CA ARG A 100 4.56 10.11 21.81
C ARG A 100 3.07 10.28 22.10
#